data_AF-A0A7J8QK88-F1
#
_entry.id   AF-A0A7J8QK88-F1
#
_cell.length_a   1.000
_cell.length_b   1.000
_cell.length_c   1.000
_cell.angle_alpha   90.00
_cell.angle_beta   90.00
_cell.angle_gamma   90.00
#
_symmetry.space_group_name_H-M   'P 1'
#
loop_
_entity.id
_entity.type
_entity.pdbx_description
1 polymer ?
#
loop_
_entity_poly.entity_id
_entity_poly.type
_entity_poly.pdbx_seq_one_letter_code
_entity_poly.pdbx_strand_id
1 'polypeptide(L)'
;MRKVRHKNVVQFIGACTKPPNLYIVTEFMSGGSVYDYLHKQKGVFKLPSLLKVAIDVSKGMNYLHQNNIIHRDLKAPNLLMDENEVRCLK
;
A
#
# COMPACT_ATOMS: atom_id res chain seq x y z
N MET A 1 0.38 -14.57 -3.90
CA MET A 1 -0.36 -13.44 -3.28
C MET A 1 -1.27 -13.88 -2.13
N ARG A 2 -2.05 -14.97 -2.26
CA ARG A 2 -3.02 -15.43 -1.23
C ARG A 2 -2.53 -15.59 0.22
N LYS A 3 -1.22 -15.77 0.45
CA LYS A 3 -0.63 -15.98 1.78
C LYS A 3 -0.02 -14.72 2.41
N VAL A 4 0.01 -13.59 1.70
CA VAL A 4 0.50 -12.31 2.21
C VAL A 4 -0.65 -11.65 2.97
N ARG A 5 -0.50 -11.54 4.29
CA ARG A 5 -1.45 -10.88 5.18
C ARG A 5 -0.69 -10.09 6.23
N HIS A 6 -0.71 -8.77 6.10
CA HIS A 6 -0.06 -7.87 7.04
C HIS A 6 -0.75 -6.51 6.98
N LYS A 7 -0.94 -5.87 8.14
CA LYS A 7 -1.65 -4.58 8.25
C LYS A 7 -1.05 -3.42 7.45
N ASN A 8 0.21 -3.52 7.02
CA ASN A 8 0.89 -2.50 6.21
C ASN A 8 1.19 -2.97 4.78
N VAL A 9 0.52 -4.03 4.31
CA VAL A 9 0.58 -4.51 2.93
C VAL A 9 -0.84 -4.64 2.41
N VAL A 10 -1.11 -4.10 1.22
CA VAL A 10 -2.46 -4.15 0.64
C VAL A 10 -2.92 -5.59 0.46
N GLN A 11 -4.10 -5.90 0.99
CA GLN A 11 -4.68 -7.23 0.97
C GLN A 11 -5.26 -7.54 -0.41
N PHE A 12 -4.68 -8.54 -1.07
CA PHE A 12 -5.30 -9.18 -2.23
C PHE A 12 -6.53 -9.97 -1.78
N ILE A 13 -7.68 -9.69 -2.37
CA ILE A 13 -8.96 -10.37 -2.11
C ILE A 13 -9.18 -11.47 -3.15
N GLY A 14 -9.00 -11.15 -4.43
CA GLY A 14 -9.26 -12.07 -5.52
C GLY A 14 -8.90 -11.52 -6.88
N ALA A 15 -9.23 -12.27 -7.93
CA ALA A 15 -9.03 -11.83 -9.30
C ALA A 15 -10.15 -12.37 -10.20
N CYS A 16 -10.58 -11.56 -11.15
CA CYS A 16 -11.33 -12.06 -12.31
C CYS A 16 -10.31 -12.52 -13.34
N THR A 17 -10.30 -13.81 -13.64
CA THR A 17 -9.32 -14.43 -14.56
C THR A 17 -9.93 -14.88 -15.88
N LYS A 18 -11.22 -14.62 -16.10
CA LYS A 18 -11.92 -14.99 -17.33
C LYS A 18 -11.84 -13.84 -18.34
N PRO A 19 -11.33 -14.08 -19.57
CA PRO A 19 -11.37 -13.10 -20.65
C PRO A 19 -12.81 -12.67 -21.00
N PRO A 20 -13.01 -11.46 -21.57
CA PRO A 20 -11.98 -10.48 -21.93
C PRO A 20 -11.50 -9.62 -20.75
N ASN A 21 -12.18 -9.69 -19.61
CA ASN A 21 -12.04 -8.73 -18.52
C ASN A 21 -11.24 -9.33 -17.36
N LEU A 22 -9.93 -9.11 -17.37
CA LEU A 22 -9.02 -9.50 -16.29
C LEU A 22 -8.94 -8.39 -15.24
N TYR A 23 -9.21 -8.73 -13.98
CA TYR A 23 -9.17 -7.77 -12.87
C TYR A 23 -8.46 -8.35 -11.65
N ILE A 24 -7.81 -7.49 -10.89
CA ILE A 24 -7.33 -7.77 -9.54
C ILE A 24 -8.21 -7.01 -8.56
N VAL A 25 -8.66 -7.70 -7.52
CA VAL A 25 -9.49 -7.13 -6.46
C VAL A 25 -8.67 -7.09 -5.19
N THR A 26 -8.51 -5.90 -4.63
CA THR A 26 -7.86 -5.65 -3.34
C THR A 26 -8.83 -4.99 -2.38
N GLU A 27 -8.43 -4.85 -1.12
CA GLU A 27 -9.09 -3.88 -0.24
C GLU A 27 -9.04 -2.47 -0.83
N PHE A 28 -10.06 -1.68 -0.53
CA PHE A 28 -10.16 -0.30 -0.98
C PHE A 28 -9.48 0.63 0.02
N MET A 29 -8.57 1.48 -0.46
CA MET A 29 -7.83 2.44 0.35
C MET A 29 -8.32 3.85 0.01
N SER A 30 -9.21 4.38 0.85
CA SER A 30 -10.02 5.57 0.54
C SER A 30 -9.21 6.86 0.33
N GLY A 31 -8.03 6.95 0.95
CA GLY A 31 -7.14 8.11 0.90
C GLY A 31 -6.27 8.20 -0.36
N GLY A 32 -6.34 7.21 -1.26
CA GLY A 32 -5.52 7.16 -2.47
C GLY A 32 -4.04 7.00 -2.16
N SER A 33 -3.17 7.45 -3.08
CA SER A 33 -1.71 7.32 -2.89
C SER A 33 -1.11 8.48 -2.10
N VAL A 34 -0.01 8.21 -1.39
CA VAL A 34 0.81 9.25 -0.74
C VAL A 34 1.28 10.29 -1.76
N TYR A 35 1.58 9.86 -2.99
CA TYR A 35 1.94 10.78 -4.07
C TYR A 35 0.83 11.78 -4.38
N ASP A 36 -0.41 11.30 -4.55
CA ASP A 36 -1.56 12.15 -4.85
C ASP A 36 -1.86 13.12 -3.72
N TYR A 37 -1.77 12.66 -2.48
CA TYR A 37 -1.93 13.53 -1.31
C TYR A 37 -0.92 14.68 -1.30
N LEU A 38 0.36 14.38 -1.51
CA LEU A 38 1.41 15.40 -1.49
C LEU A 38 1.33 16.37 -2.68
N HIS A 39 1.05 15.87 -3.89
CA HIS A 39 1.22 16.66 -5.12
C HIS A 39 -0.10 17.18 -5.71
N LYS A 40 -1.17 16.38 -5.68
CA LYS A 40 -2.47 16.78 -6.26
C LYS A 40 -3.33 17.51 -5.23
N GLN A 41 -3.38 16.99 -4.00
CA GLN A 41 -4.18 17.58 -2.93
C GLN A 41 -3.41 18.67 -2.16
N LYS A 42 -2.09 18.81 -2.41
CA LYS A 42 -1.18 19.72 -1.69
C LYS A 42 -1.23 19.51 -0.17
N GLY A 43 -1.45 18.27 0.25
CA GLY A 43 -1.45 17.86 1.64
C GLY A 43 -0.05 17.96 2.24
N VAL A 44 0.01 18.24 3.54
CA VAL A 44 1.27 18.38 4.27
C VAL A 44 1.23 17.48 5.49
N PHE A 45 2.18 16.56 5.58
CA PHE A 45 2.36 15.78 6.80
C PHE A 45 3.06 16.64 7.85
N LYS A 46 2.44 16.75 9.03
CA LYS A 46 3.18 17.13 10.24
C LYS A 46 4.15 16.00 10.59
N LEU A 47 5.27 16.35 11.26
CA LEU A 47 6.32 15.39 11.60
C LEU A 47 5.80 14.10 12.28
N PRO A 48 4.88 14.14 13.25
CA PRO A 48 4.35 12.91 13.86
C PRO A 48 3.64 11.98 12.86
N SER A 49 2.85 12.55 11.94
CA SER A 49 2.17 11.79 10.90
C SER A 49 3.16 11.22 9.89
N LEU A 50 4.16 12.00 9.48
CA LEU A 50 5.21 11.54 8.57
C LEU A 50 5.98 10.35 9.15
N LEU A 51 6.35 10.42 10.44
CA LEU A 51 7.00 9.32 11.14
C LEU A 51 6.11 8.09 11.19
N LYS A 52 4.80 8.24 11.44
CA LYS A 52 3.85 7.13 11.41
C LYS A 52 3.82 6.45 10.03
N VAL A 53 3.72 7.23 8.94
CA VAL A 53 3.78 6.72 7.57
C VAL A 53 5.08 5.92 7.34
N ALA A 54 6.24 6.50 7.70
CA ALA A 54 7.53 5.84 7.50
C ALA A 54 7.66 4.52 8.28
N ILE A 55 7.18 4.50 9.53
CA ILE A 55 7.16 3.30 10.38
C ILE A 55 6.25 2.21 9.77
N ASP A 56 5.06 2.59 9.32
CA ASP A 56 4.09 1.67 8.73
C ASP A 56 4.63 1.03 7.45
N VAL A 57 5.19 1.84 6.54
CA VAL A 57 5.84 1.35 5.31
C VAL A 57 7.01 0.41 5.65
N SER A 58 7.82 0.77 6.65
CA SER A 58 8.96 -0.06 7.09
C SER A 58 8.50 -1.41 7.64
N LYS A 59 7.40 -1.45 8.41
CA LYS A 59 6.80 -2.71 8.90
C LYS A 59 6.30 -3.58 7.74
N GLY A 60 5.64 -2.98 6.76
CA GLY A 60 5.19 -3.68 5.55
C GLY A 60 6.37 -4.31 4.78
N MET A 61 7.42 -3.53 4.53
CA MET A 61 8.62 -4.02 3.85
C MET A 61 9.37 -5.09 4.64
N ASN A 62 9.51 -4.94 5.96
CA ASN A 62 10.10 -5.96 6.81
C ASN A 62 9.33 -7.29 6.71
N TYR A 63 8.00 -7.24 6.77
CA TYR A 63 7.17 -8.43 6.59
C TYR A 63 7.36 -9.07 5.20
N LEU A 64 7.40 -8.27 4.12
CA LEU A 64 7.64 -8.80 2.77
C LEU A 64 9.00 -9.50 2.69
N HIS A 65 10.06 -8.88 3.20
CA HIS A 65 11.41 -9.44 3.18
C HIS A 65 11.52 -10.73 4.03
N GLN A 66 10.89 -10.78 5.21
CA GLN A 66 10.80 -12.01 6.02
C GLN A 66 10.10 -13.17 5.28
N ASN A 67 9.25 -12.86 4.30
CA ASN A 67 8.57 -13.83 3.44
C ASN A 67 9.28 -14.03 2.08
N ASN A 68 10.55 -13.63 1.96
CA ASN A 68 11.38 -13.72 0.75
C ASN A 68 10.74 -13.03 -0.47
N ILE A 69 10.00 -11.94 -0.24
CA ILE A 69 9.36 -11.15 -1.30
C ILE A 69 10.14 -9.85 -1.48
N ILE A 70 10.68 -9.64 -2.68
CA ILE A 70 11.26 -8.35 -3.09
C ILE A 70 10.17 -7.53 -3.78
N HIS A 71 9.85 -6.34 -3.27
CA HIS A 71 8.81 -5.47 -3.83
C HIS A 71 9.18 -4.90 -5.21
N ARG A 72 10.45 -4.50 -5.41
CA ARG A 72 11.02 -3.93 -6.65
C ARG A 72 10.48 -2.57 -7.14
N ASP A 73 9.34 -2.11 -6.65
CA ASP A 73 8.73 -0.84 -7.07
C ASP A 73 8.23 -0.02 -5.88
N LEU A 74 9.05 0.09 -4.82
CA LEU A 74 8.70 0.86 -3.63
C LEU A 74 8.87 2.36 -3.91
N LYS A 75 7.75 3.09 -4.01
CA LYS A 75 7.70 4.53 -4.29
C LYS A 75 6.37 5.12 -3.81
N ALA A 76 6.31 6.44 -3.62
CA ALA A 76 5.12 7.12 -3.09
C ALA A 76 3.80 6.84 -3.85
N PRO A 77 3.77 6.66 -5.18
CA PRO A 77 2.57 6.22 -5.91
C PRO A 77 2.01 4.86 -5.49
N ASN A 78 2.86 3.95 -4.97
CA ASN A 78 2.47 2.60 -4.54
C ASN A 78 2.25 2.52 -3.02
N LEU A 79 2.25 3.65 -2.31
CA LEU A 79 1.90 3.72 -0.90
C LEU A 79 0.47 4.25 -0.80
N LEU A 80 -0.46 3.40 -0.38
CA LEU A 80 -1.88 3.74 -0.30
C LEU A 80 -2.29 4.06 1.13
N MET A 81 -3.20 5.00 1.29
CA MET A 81 -3.63 5.52 2.59
C MET A 81 -5.11 5.25 2.83
N ASP A 82 -5.46 5.08 4.11
CA ASP A 82 -6.82 5.09 4.62
C ASP A 82 -6.84 5.88 5.94
N GLU A 83 -8.03 6.15 6.51
CA GLU A 83 -8.29 7.11 7.60
C GLU A 83 -7.24 7.12 8.72
N ASN A 84 -6.59 5.99 9.02
CA ASN A 84 -5.53 5.91 10.03
C ASN A 84 -4.27 5.09 9.63
N GLU A 85 -4.16 4.56 8.42
CA GLU A 85 -3.11 3.60 8.07
C GLU A 85 -2.49 3.88 6.69
N VAL A 86 -1.21 3.54 6.53
CA VAL A 86 -0.55 3.46 5.21
C VAL A 86 -0.09 2.03 4.94
N ARG A 87 -0.34 1.56 3.72
CA ARG A 87 0.01 0.22 3.24
C ARG A 87 0.79 0.31 1.93
N CYS A 88 1.80 -0.54 1.76
CA CYS A 88 2.45 -0.69 0.46
C CYS A 88 1.62 -1.61 -0.44
N LEU A 89 1.38 -1.15 -1.66
CA LEU A 89 0.81 -1.94 -2.74
C LEU A 89 1.93 -2.80 -3.33
N LYS A 90 1.75 -4.10 -3.31
CA LYS A 90 2.72 -5.07 -3.82
C LYS A 90 2.64 -5.21 -5.34
#